data_AF-A0A7S4BVF9-F1
#
_entry.id   AF-A0A7S4BVF9-F1
#
_cell.length_a   1.000
_cell.length_b   1.000
_cell.length_c   1.000
_cell.angle_alpha   90.00
_cell.angle_beta   90.00
_cell.angle_gamma   90.00
#
_symmetry.space_group_name_H-M   'P 1'
#
loop_
_entity.id
_entity.type
_entity.pdbx_description
1 polymer ?
#
loop_
_entity_poly.entity_id
_entity_poly.type
_entity_poly.pdbx_seq_one_letter_code
_entity_poly.pdbx_strand_id
1 'polypeptide(L)'
;MTSTAVSPRPASTTAPPKFAALTWFFKQISTSLQLSFAIDRTAEACHTPRRNEQVESALSHGYELHAWAAALCAHLSNVVFPNWQPTSTSGADGGKGHALDLAALRRTDIFVPVLPILETGAEDSPQAEGSQIVTIASSLEAPKSSPVLGLGDIQNFLRLQRATLDRRVAAIASAFPPPSSASLISAAEASLVVLATHLQEILQQLHDSVDCIEQMLRKQLVTAVGRELSPRDFSKYMEYHNQKLFRPAYKPQPFCFAVRRPDHYPEGTVSIEAEPAQAAEASVPIHTLVSSAATPSPPMSFRLSAATRVLFSGERHLHAHLAHAFEGETGDALALTARARQFSCFMLLLGAIGPNATFEPKHAIILQNKDELRIPLSLEQ
;
A
#
# COMPACT_ATOMS: atom_id res chain seq x y z
N MET A 1 41.25 7.09 34.07
CA MET A 1 40.08 7.94 33.77
C MET A 1 39.65 7.66 32.34
N THR A 2 38.61 6.84 32.16
CA THR A 2 37.91 6.66 30.88
C THR A 2 36.42 6.67 31.22
N SER A 3 35.87 7.88 31.17
CA SER A 3 34.45 8.17 31.27
C SER A 3 33.81 7.82 29.92
N THR A 4 33.10 6.71 29.87
CA THR A 4 32.05 6.50 28.88
C THR A 4 30.78 6.16 29.65
N ALA A 5 29.82 7.08 29.61
CA ALA A 5 28.54 7.04 30.32
C ALA A 5 27.56 6.01 29.71
N VAL A 6 28.05 4.84 29.34
CA VAL A 6 27.26 3.74 28.79
C VAL A 6 27.57 2.51 29.62
N SER A 7 26.53 1.95 30.26
CA SER A 7 26.66 0.72 31.04
C SER A 7 27.29 -0.38 30.16
N PRO A 8 28.28 -1.13 30.67
CA PRO A 8 28.92 -2.20 29.91
C PRO A 8 27.89 -3.25 29.50
N ARG A 9 27.99 -3.73 28.25
CA ARG A 9 27.11 -4.79 27.73
C ARG A 9 27.35 -6.10 28.51
N PRO A 10 26.31 -6.94 28.71
CA PRO A 10 26.46 -8.22 29.38
C PRO A 10 27.45 -9.13 28.63
N ALA A 11 28.23 -9.93 29.38
CA ALA A 11 29.26 -10.81 28.82
C ALA A 11 28.69 -11.97 27.98
N SER A 12 27.43 -12.32 28.18
CA SER A 12 26.69 -13.30 27.38
C SER A 12 25.22 -12.87 27.29
N THR A 13 24.59 -13.12 26.15
CA THR A 13 23.16 -12.89 25.93
C THR A 13 22.62 -14.03 25.09
N THR A 14 21.55 -14.66 25.55
CA THR A 14 20.83 -15.70 24.79
C THR A 14 19.60 -15.09 24.14
N ALA A 15 19.54 -15.14 22.80
CA ALA A 15 18.35 -14.77 22.08
C ALA A 15 17.32 -15.92 22.13
N PRO A 16 16.01 -15.63 22.15
CA PRO A 16 14.99 -16.66 22.04
C PRO A 16 15.12 -17.39 20.69
N PRO A 17 14.93 -18.71 20.64
CA PRO A 17 15.01 -19.47 19.40
C PRO A 17 13.89 -19.04 18.43
N LYS A 18 14.23 -18.96 17.15
CA LYS A 18 13.27 -18.68 16.07
C LYS A 18 13.06 -19.93 15.24
N PHE A 19 11.81 -20.39 15.17
CA PHE A 19 11.45 -21.62 14.47
C PHE A 19 10.73 -21.30 13.15
N ALA A 20 10.98 -22.12 12.12
CA ALA A 20 10.22 -22.15 10.87
C ALA A 20 9.97 -23.61 10.48
N ALA A 21 8.72 -23.92 10.14
CA ALA A 21 8.34 -25.27 9.73
C ALA A 21 8.60 -25.49 8.24
N LEU A 22 9.57 -26.33 7.91
CA LEU A 22 9.88 -26.70 6.51
C LEU A 22 9.07 -27.90 6.00
N THR A 23 8.22 -28.48 6.86
CA THR A 23 7.45 -29.70 6.59
C THR A 23 6.61 -29.58 5.32
N TRP A 24 6.01 -28.42 5.07
CA TRP A 24 5.20 -28.21 3.88
C TRP A 24 6.03 -28.26 2.60
N PHE A 25 7.19 -27.60 2.56
CA PHE A 25 8.08 -27.58 1.40
C PHE A 25 8.63 -28.98 1.08
N PHE A 26 9.03 -29.73 2.10
CA PHE A 26 9.55 -31.09 1.90
C PHE A 26 8.47 -32.08 1.41
N LYS A 27 7.19 -31.85 1.73
CA LYS A 27 6.09 -32.65 1.17
C LYS A 27 5.94 -32.47 -0.35
N GLN A 28 6.45 -31.38 -0.92
CA GLN A 28 6.41 -31.14 -2.37
C GLN A 28 7.56 -31.83 -3.12
N ILE A 29 8.45 -32.53 -2.42
CA ILE A 29 9.59 -33.22 -3.01
C ILE A 29 9.38 -34.73 -2.84
N SER A 30 9.46 -35.46 -3.94
CA SER A 30 9.38 -36.92 -3.93
C SER A 30 10.63 -37.56 -3.29
N THR A 31 10.56 -38.85 -2.98
CA THR A 31 11.72 -39.62 -2.49
C THR A 31 12.89 -39.64 -3.50
N SER A 32 12.62 -39.40 -4.79
CA SER A 32 13.62 -39.28 -5.86
C SER A 32 14.18 -37.86 -6.02
N LEU A 33 13.90 -36.95 -5.08
CA LEU A 33 14.27 -35.53 -5.13
C LEU A 33 13.69 -34.78 -6.34
N GLN A 34 12.50 -35.20 -6.80
CA GLN A 34 11.78 -34.53 -7.87
C GLN A 34 10.67 -33.65 -7.29
N LEU A 35 10.50 -32.45 -7.84
CA LEU A 35 9.42 -31.56 -7.43
C LEU A 35 8.08 -32.09 -7.95
N SER A 36 7.11 -32.24 -7.05
CA SER A 36 5.75 -32.69 -7.34
C SER A 36 4.74 -31.69 -6.75
N PHE A 37 4.63 -30.52 -7.36
CA PHE A 37 3.61 -29.52 -7.01
C PHE A 37 2.58 -29.46 -8.13
N ALA A 38 1.30 -29.65 -7.79
CA ALA A 38 0.20 -29.63 -8.74
C ALA A 38 -0.92 -28.72 -8.24
N ILE A 39 -1.53 -27.96 -9.15
CA ILE A 39 -2.64 -27.06 -8.88
C ILE A 39 -3.89 -27.65 -9.51
N ASP A 40 -4.91 -27.92 -8.70
CA ASP A 40 -6.22 -28.32 -9.20
C ASP A 40 -7.04 -27.09 -9.59
N ARG A 41 -7.19 -26.86 -10.90
CA ARG A 41 -7.99 -25.76 -11.46
C ARG A 41 -9.48 -26.10 -11.60
N THR A 42 -9.88 -27.34 -11.33
CA THR A 42 -11.27 -27.81 -11.51
C THR A 42 -12.15 -27.62 -10.29
N ALA A 43 -11.56 -27.26 -9.16
CA ALA A 43 -12.29 -26.96 -7.93
C ALA A 43 -13.26 -25.78 -8.12
N GLU A 44 -14.48 -25.91 -7.60
CA GLU A 44 -15.55 -24.90 -7.76
C GLU A 44 -15.13 -23.51 -7.24
N ALA A 45 -14.34 -23.46 -6.17
CA ALA A 45 -13.86 -22.21 -5.58
C ALA A 45 -12.71 -21.54 -6.39
N CYS A 46 -12.07 -22.27 -7.33
CA CYS A 46 -10.87 -21.85 -8.03
C CYS A 46 -11.19 -20.91 -9.22
N HIS A 47 -11.79 -19.75 -8.94
CA HIS A 47 -12.07 -18.74 -9.97
C HIS A 47 -10.84 -17.95 -10.41
N THR A 48 -9.88 -17.75 -9.51
CA THR A 48 -8.63 -17.03 -9.75
C THR A 48 -7.47 -17.75 -9.05
N PRO A 49 -6.21 -17.53 -9.45
CA PRO A 49 -5.05 -18.12 -8.77
C PRO A 49 -5.04 -17.94 -7.24
N ARG A 50 -5.43 -16.78 -6.73
CA ARG A 50 -5.55 -16.46 -5.29
C ARG A 50 -6.74 -17.12 -4.59
N ARG A 51 -7.69 -17.67 -5.34
CA ARG A 51 -8.81 -18.45 -4.80
C ARG A 51 -8.59 -19.96 -4.89
N ASN A 52 -7.36 -20.37 -5.16
CA ASN A 52 -6.97 -21.77 -5.19
C ASN A 52 -6.28 -22.17 -3.87
N GLU A 53 -6.77 -23.25 -3.23
CA GLU A 53 -6.24 -23.71 -1.94
C GLU A 53 -4.76 -24.09 -1.99
N GLN A 54 -4.29 -24.72 -3.07
CA GLN A 54 -2.89 -25.12 -3.20
C GLN A 54 -1.96 -23.90 -3.34
N VAL A 55 -2.39 -22.88 -4.10
CA VAL A 55 -1.65 -21.62 -4.25
C VAL A 55 -1.63 -20.84 -2.95
N GLU A 56 -2.77 -20.69 -2.27
CA GLU A 56 -2.84 -20.01 -0.98
C GLU A 56 -2.03 -20.72 0.10
N SER A 57 -2.04 -22.06 0.11
CA SER A 57 -1.19 -22.84 1.01
C SER A 57 0.31 -22.58 0.74
N ALA A 58 0.71 -22.52 -0.54
CA ALA A 58 2.09 -22.23 -0.92
C ALA A 58 2.53 -20.83 -0.49
N LEU A 59 1.67 -19.83 -0.71
CA LEU A 59 1.95 -18.43 -0.35
C LEU A 59 1.97 -18.22 1.16
N SER A 60 1.07 -18.87 1.90
CA SER A 60 1.03 -18.80 3.37
C SER A 60 2.31 -19.36 4.01
N HIS A 61 2.71 -20.59 3.63
CA HIS A 61 3.97 -21.17 4.14
C HIS A 61 5.20 -20.41 3.62
N GLY A 62 5.12 -19.85 2.41
CA GLY A 62 6.12 -18.92 1.87
C GLY A 62 6.27 -17.67 2.72
N TYR A 63 5.16 -17.06 3.14
CA TYR A 63 5.16 -15.88 3.99
C TYR A 63 5.76 -16.17 5.37
N GLU A 64 5.42 -17.30 5.99
CA GLU A 64 6.02 -17.71 7.27
C GLU A 64 7.55 -17.88 7.17
N LEU A 65 8.02 -18.52 6.10
CA LEU A 65 9.44 -18.73 5.86
C LEU A 65 10.17 -17.41 5.55
N HIS A 66 9.53 -16.53 4.77
CA HIS A 66 10.01 -15.18 4.51
C HIS A 66 10.15 -14.37 5.80
N ALA A 67 9.12 -14.37 6.65
CA ALA A 67 9.11 -13.66 7.93
C ALA A 67 10.22 -14.17 8.88
N TRP A 68 10.43 -15.49 8.94
CA TRP A 68 11.52 -16.07 9.70
C TRP A 68 12.90 -15.61 9.19
N ALA A 69 13.12 -15.64 7.86
CA ALA A 69 14.36 -15.21 7.26
C ALA A 69 14.63 -13.71 7.49
N ALA A 70 13.60 -12.87 7.37
CA ALA A 70 13.67 -11.44 7.69
C ALA A 70 14.05 -11.23 9.17
N ALA A 71 13.43 -11.99 10.07
CA ALA A 71 13.71 -11.91 11.50
C ALA A 71 15.15 -12.37 11.84
N LEU A 72 15.69 -13.35 11.13
CA LEU A 72 17.07 -13.79 11.24
C LEU A 72 18.04 -12.71 10.75
N CYS A 73 17.81 -12.15 9.55
CA CYS A 73 18.63 -11.07 9.00
C CYS A 73 18.61 -9.83 9.90
N ALA A 74 17.45 -9.47 10.45
CA ALA A 74 17.31 -8.35 11.38
C ALA A 74 18.07 -8.60 12.69
N HIS A 75 18.04 -9.82 13.21
CA HIS A 75 18.80 -10.16 14.41
C HIS A 75 20.31 -10.05 14.18
N LEU A 76 20.81 -10.65 13.10
CA LEU A 76 22.23 -10.59 12.76
C LEU A 76 22.68 -9.14 12.47
N SER A 77 21.90 -8.39 11.69
CA SER A 77 22.27 -7.03 11.28
C SER A 77 22.14 -5.98 12.38
N ASN A 78 21.13 -6.07 13.25
CA ASN A 78 20.84 -5.04 14.25
C ASN A 78 21.38 -5.38 15.64
N VAL A 79 21.63 -6.66 15.93
CA VAL A 79 22.10 -7.10 17.25
C VAL A 79 23.54 -7.61 17.18
N VAL A 80 23.83 -8.55 16.28
CA VAL A 80 25.16 -9.22 16.26
C VAL A 80 26.22 -8.34 15.61
N PHE A 81 25.96 -7.81 14.41
CA PHE A 81 26.95 -7.03 13.66
C PHE A 81 27.40 -5.73 14.38
N PRO A 82 26.51 -4.98 15.05
CA PRO A 82 26.91 -3.80 15.82
C PRO A 82 27.65 -4.10 17.12
N ASN A 83 27.69 -5.37 17.55
CA ASN A 83 28.48 -5.81 18.71
C ASN A 83 29.92 -6.17 18.33
N TRP A 84 30.26 -6.21 17.05
CA TRP A 84 31.62 -6.49 16.63
C TRP A 84 32.56 -5.33 16.93
N GLN A 85 33.62 -5.65 17.68
CA GLN A 85 34.78 -4.78 17.87
C GLN A 85 35.97 -5.51 17.23
N PRO A 86 36.77 -4.85 16.38
CA PRO A 86 37.97 -5.47 15.81
C PRO A 86 38.92 -5.87 16.94
N THR A 87 39.05 -7.18 17.17
CA THR A 87 39.98 -7.76 18.14
C THR A 87 41.40 -7.81 17.56
N SER A 88 41.98 -6.65 17.26
CA SER A 88 43.44 -6.50 17.12
C SER A 88 43.87 -5.05 17.30
N THR A 89 44.18 -4.68 18.54
CA THR A 89 45.05 -3.54 18.86
C THR A 89 46.52 -3.95 18.99
N SER A 90 46.89 -5.18 18.61
CA SER A 90 48.26 -5.69 18.75
C SER A 90 48.81 -6.30 17.46
N GLY A 91 49.76 -5.61 16.82
CA GLY A 91 50.77 -6.20 15.94
C GLY A 91 50.71 -5.80 14.45
N ALA A 92 51.83 -5.26 13.96
CA ALA A 92 52.24 -5.00 12.57
C ALA A 92 51.58 -3.86 11.76
N ASP A 93 50.26 -3.69 11.74
CA ASP A 93 49.60 -2.77 10.77
C ASP A 93 49.09 -1.43 11.33
N GLY A 94 49.67 -0.95 12.44
CA GLY A 94 49.42 0.41 12.92
C GLY A 94 47.98 0.72 13.33
N GLY A 95 47.24 -0.27 13.85
CA GLY A 95 45.89 -0.06 14.40
C GLY A 95 44.76 -0.05 13.37
N LYS A 96 45.03 -0.44 12.12
CA LYS A 96 43.99 -0.72 11.12
C LYS A 96 43.57 -2.18 11.21
N GLY A 97 42.83 -2.56 12.26
CA GLY A 97 42.07 -3.81 12.20
C GLY A 97 41.20 -3.77 10.94
N HIS A 98 41.34 -4.75 10.04
CA HIS A 98 40.54 -4.78 8.82
C HIS A 98 39.06 -4.75 9.19
N ALA A 99 38.41 -3.62 8.93
CA ALA A 99 36.97 -3.50 9.11
C ALA A 99 36.29 -4.57 8.25
N LEU A 100 35.42 -5.38 8.85
CA LEU A 100 34.62 -6.34 8.08
C LEU A 100 33.85 -5.60 7.00
N ASP A 101 33.93 -6.07 5.75
CA ASP A 101 33.18 -5.48 4.65
C ASP A 101 31.71 -5.91 4.75
N LEU A 102 30.95 -5.24 5.61
CA LEU A 102 29.51 -5.47 5.75
C LEU A 102 28.73 -5.05 4.49
N ALA A 103 29.31 -4.19 3.64
CA ALA A 103 28.71 -3.85 2.35
C ALA A 103 28.76 -5.04 1.39
N ALA A 104 29.75 -5.95 1.55
CA ALA A 104 29.79 -7.21 0.83
C ALA A 104 28.57 -8.09 1.10
N LEU A 105 27.79 -7.91 2.17
CA LEU A 105 26.56 -8.68 2.43
C LEU A 105 25.35 -8.19 1.62
N ARG A 106 25.38 -6.93 1.15
CA ARG A 106 24.26 -6.30 0.43
C ARG A 106 24.27 -6.52 -1.09
N ARG A 107 25.37 -7.03 -1.66
CA ARG A 107 25.47 -7.24 -3.11
C ARG A 107 24.56 -8.40 -3.55
N THR A 108 23.71 -8.14 -4.54
CA THR A 108 22.67 -9.04 -5.09
C THR A 108 23.08 -9.53 -6.48
N ASP A 109 24.16 -10.30 -6.54
CA ASP A 109 24.64 -10.98 -7.75
C ASP A 109 24.25 -12.47 -7.79
N ILE A 110 23.22 -12.84 -7.01
CA ILE A 110 22.62 -14.17 -7.02
C ILE A 110 21.43 -14.13 -7.96
N PHE A 111 21.36 -15.09 -8.88
CA PHE A 111 20.25 -15.19 -9.83
C PHE A 111 18.92 -15.42 -9.07
N VAL A 112 17.81 -14.80 -9.46
CA VAL A 112 16.43 -15.12 -9.02
C VAL A 112 15.43 -14.67 -10.11
N PRO A 113 15.09 -15.50 -11.09
CA PRO A 113 13.94 -15.21 -11.96
C PRO A 113 12.88 -16.29 -11.81
N VAL A 114 11.84 -15.93 -11.06
CA VAL A 114 10.65 -16.76 -10.82
C VAL A 114 9.57 -16.49 -11.86
N LEU A 115 9.35 -15.21 -12.20
CA LEU A 115 8.30 -14.78 -13.14
C LEU A 115 8.43 -15.42 -14.55
N PRO A 116 9.63 -15.48 -15.18
CA PRO A 116 9.76 -16.06 -16.52
C PRO A 116 9.43 -17.56 -16.59
N ILE A 117 9.36 -18.25 -15.46
CA ILE A 117 8.96 -19.67 -15.39
C ILE A 117 7.44 -19.82 -15.56
N LEU A 118 6.67 -18.78 -15.23
CA LEU A 118 5.21 -18.80 -15.31
C LEU A 118 4.66 -18.34 -16.67
N GLU A 119 5.52 -17.86 -17.56
CA GLU A 119 5.15 -17.47 -18.92
C GLU A 119 5.16 -18.72 -19.82
N THR A 120 3.99 -19.16 -20.29
CA THR A 120 3.92 -20.12 -21.39
C THR A 120 4.01 -19.38 -22.72
N GLY A 121 4.85 -19.86 -23.63
CA GLY A 121 4.97 -19.34 -24.98
C GLY A 121 3.62 -19.38 -25.71
N ALA A 122 3.36 -18.40 -26.58
CA ALA A 122 2.08 -18.22 -27.27
C ALA A 122 1.62 -19.43 -28.12
N GLU A 123 2.52 -20.38 -28.43
CA GLU A 123 2.20 -21.60 -29.19
C GLU A 123 1.79 -22.80 -28.32
N ASP A 124 1.99 -22.75 -27.00
CA ASP A 124 1.51 -23.77 -26.04
C ASP A 124 0.09 -23.43 -25.56
N SER A 125 -0.78 -23.00 -26.48
CA SER A 125 -2.22 -22.97 -26.23
C SER A 125 -2.81 -24.32 -26.66
N PRO A 126 -2.94 -25.34 -25.78
CA PRO A 126 -3.74 -26.49 -26.11
C PRO A 126 -5.20 -26.05 -26.08
N GLN A 127 -5.85 -26.12 -27.23
CA GLN A 127 -7.27 -26.46 -27.24
C GLN A 127 -7.42 -27.82 -26.54
N ALA A 128 -7.64 -27.87 -25.23
CA ALA A 128 -8.11 -29.06 -24.54
C ALA A 128 -8.62 -28.74 -23.13
N GLU A 129 -9.90 -29.02 -22.92
CA GLU A 129 -10.57 -29.09 -21.63
C GLU A 129 -9.93 -30.19 -20.74
N GLY A 130 -9.79 -29.91 -19.43
CA GLY A 130 -9.59 -30.93 -18.41
C GLY A 130 -8.14 -31.19 -17.96
N SER A 131 -7.86 -30.83 -16.70
CA SER A 131 -6.78 -31.33 -15.84
C SER A 131 -5.39 -31.50 -16.48
N GLN A 132 -4.61 -30.42 -16.52
CA GLN A 132 -3.17 -30.54 -16.77
C GLN A 132 -2.41 -30.76 -15.46
N ILE A 133 -2.04 -32.01 -15.21
CA ILE A 133 -0.93 -32.35 -14.33
C ILE A 133 0.35 -31.89 -15.04
N VAL A 134 0.93 -30.76 -14.61
CA VAL A 134 2.23 -30.30 -15.11
C VAL A 134 3.29 -31.25 -14.57
N THR A 135 3.63 -32.27 -15.36
CA THR A 135 4.75 -33.17 -15.06
C THR A 135 6.00 -32.56 -15.67
N ILE A 136 6.97 -32.17 -14.84
CA ILE A 136 8.27 -31.65 -15.30
C ILE A 136 9.09 -32.84 -15.83
N ALA A 137 8.73 -33.34 -17.01
CA ALA A 137 9.54 -34.28 -17.76
C ALA A 137 10.50 -33.49 -18.65
N SER A 138 11.80 -33.73 -18.46
CA SER A 138 12.90 -33.16 -19.25
C SER A 138 12.78 -33.58 -20.73
N SER A 139 12.04 -32.82 -21.54
CA SER A 139 12.03 -33.00 -22.99
C SER A 139 13.32 -32.45 -23.59
N LEU A 140 14.22 -33.35 -23.99
CA LEU A 140 15.47 -33.10 -24.69
C LEU A 140 15.25 -32.83 -26.20
N GLU A 141 14.25 -32.03 -26.56
CA GLU A 141 14.03 -31.67 -27.97
C GLU A 141 14.70 -30.34 -28.34
N ALA A 142 15.13 -30.26 -29.60
CA ALA A 142 15.96 -29.20 -30.16
C ALA A 142 15.39 -27.79 -29.92
N PRO A 143 16.26 -26.77 -29.73
CA PRO A 143 15.83 -25.43 -29.35
C PRO A 143 15.04 -24.78 -30.49
N LYS A 144 13.71 -24.69 -30.32
CA LYS A 144 12.88 -23.78 -31.10
C LYS A 144 13.11 -22.37 -30.55
N SER A 145 13.49 -21.43 -31.40
CA SER A 145 13.81 -20.05 -31.03
C SER A 145 12.52 -19.26 -30.70
N SER A 146 11.92 -19.56 -29.54
CA SER A 146 10.95 -18.68 -28.90
C SER A 146 11.72 -17.67 -28.04
N PRO A 147 11.35 -16.37 -28.05
CA PRO A 147 11.90 -15.40 -27.10
C PRO A 147 11.36 -15.60 -25.66
N VAL A 148 10.39 -16.49 -25.48
CA VAL A 148 9.77 -16.81 -24.18
C VAL A 148 10.49 -18.02 -23.58
N LEU A 149 11.02 -17.85 -22.37
CA LEU A 149 11.67 -18.90 -21.59
C LEU A 149 10.60 -19.91 -21.16
N GLY A 150 10.80 -21.20 -21.46
CA GLY A 150 9.79 -22.22 -21.22
C GLY A 150 10.02 -23.00 -19.93
N LEU A 151 9.06 -23.83 -19.54
CA LEU A 151 9.21 -24.77 -18.42
C LEU A 151 10.41 -25.73 -18.60
N GLY A 152 10.83 -26.00 -19.84
CA GLY A 152 12.03 -26.78 -20.15
C GLY A 152 13.34 -26.16 -19.65
N ASP A 153 13.36 -24.84 -19.42
CA ASP A 153 14.54 -24.12 -18.95
C ASP A 153 14.69 -24.12 -17.43
N ILE A 154 13.72 -24.64 -16.66
CA ILE A 154 13.76 -24.69 -15.19
C ILE A 154 15.08 -25.30 -14.71
N GLN A 155 15.54 -26.38 -15.34
CA GLN A 155 16.80 -27.01 -14.96
C GLN A 155 18.01 -26.12 -15.23
N ASN A 156 17.99 -25.32 -16.30
CA ASN A 156 19.03 -24.34 -16.59
C ASN A 156 19.02 -23.22 -15.53
N PHE A 157 17.83 -22.77 -15.12
CA PHE A 157 17.66 -21.78 -14.07
C PHE A 157 18.18 -22.29 -12.73
N LEU A 158 17.82 -23.50 -12.32
CA LEU A 158 18.30 -24.11 -11.08
C LEU A 158 19.82 -24.33 -11.09
N ARG A 159 20.41 -24.68 -12.23
CA ARG A 159 21.88 -24.78 -12.37
C ARG A 159 22.53 -23.40 -12.23
N LEU A 160 21.99 -22.36 -12.86
CA LEU A 160 22.51 -21.00 -12.77
C LEU A 160 22.34 -20.42 -11.35
N GLN A 161 21.20 -20.68 -10.73
CA GLN A 161 20.89 -20.38 -9.33
C GLN A 161 21.98 -20.92 -8.41
N ARG A 162 22.23 -22.23 -8.51
CA ARG A 162 23.27 -22.90 -7.75
C ARG A 162 24.66 -22.32 -8.03
N ALA A 163 25.01 -22.14 -9.29
CA ALA A 163 26.33 -21.65 -9.67
C ALA A 163 26.61 -20.22 -9.14
N THR A 164 25.61 -19.33 -9.18
CA THR A 164 25.74 -17.98 -8.64
C THR A 164 25.79 -17.98 -7.11
N LEU A 165 24.98 -18.84 -6.45
CA LEU A 165 24.99 -19.01 -5.00
C LEU A 165 26.34 -19.54 -4.50
N ASP A 166 26.88 -20.59 -5.14
CA ASP A 166 28.17 -21.20 -4.78
C ASP A 166 29.32 -20.19 -4.91
N ARG A 167 29.34 -19.42 -6.01
CA ARG A 167 30.31 -18.34 -6.22
C ARG A 167 30.21 -17.29 -5.12
N ARG A 168 29.00 -16.95 -4.71
CA ARG A 168 28.75 -15.93 -3.71
C ARG A 168 29.19 -16.37 -2.33
N VAL A 169 28.85 -17.59 -1.92
CA VAL A 169 29.30 -18.18 -0.65
C VAL A 169 30.83 -18.25 -0.60
N ALA A 170 31.49 -18.63 -1.71
CA ALA A 170 32.95 -18.63 -1.81
C ALA A 170 33.55 -17.22 -1.66
N ALA A 171 32.94 -16.20 -2.27
CA ALA A 171 33.39 -14.81 -2.11
C ALA A 171 33.27 -14.34 -0.65
N ILE A 172 32.17 -14.68 0.03
CA ILE A 172 31.99 -14.38 1.46
C ILE A 172 33.02 -15.12 2.32
N ALA A 173 33.30 -16.39 2.03
CA ALA A 173 34.31 -17.16 2.74
C ALA A 173 35.73 -16.55 2.63
N SER A 174 36.02 -15.85 1.53
CA SER A 174 37.30 -15.13 1.36
C SER A 174 37.36 -13.78 2.08
N ALA A 175 36.20 -13.15 2.32
CA ALA A 175 36.11 -11.80 2.90
C ALA A 175 35.93 -11.80 4.43
N PHE A 176 35.50 -12.92 5.02
CA PHE A 176 35.19 -13.05 6.44
C PHE A 176 36.09 -14.08 7.14
N PRO A 177 36.33 -13.95 8.46
CA PRO A 177 37.11 -14.91 9.22
C PRO A 177 36.53 -16.33 9.15
N PRO A 178 37.38 -17.38 9.22
CA PRO A 178 36.88 -18.75 9.25
C PRO A 178 36.04 -19.02 10.51
N PRO A 179 35.11 -19.98 10.48
CA PRO A 179 34.20 -20.29 11.60
C PRO A 179 34.92 -20.81 12.85
N SER A 180 36.17 -21.24 12.73
CA SER A 180 37.03 -21.66 13.85
C SER A 180 37.77 -20.51 14.53
N SER A 181 37.63 -19.27 14.04
CA SER A 181 38.27 -18.11 14.64
C SER A 181 37.51 -17.64 15.90
N ALA A 182 38.21 -17.02 16.86
CA ALA A 182 37.61 -16.43 18.06
C ALA A 182 36.81 -15.14 17.78
N SER A 183 36.47 -14.87 16.51
CA SER A 183 35.70 -13.71 16.09
C SER A 183 34.21 -13.95 16.36
N LEU A 184 33.50 -12.91 16.83
CA LEU A 184 32.04 -12.93 16.98
C LEU A 184 31.31 -13.10 15.63
N ILE A 185 31.94 -12.70 14.53
CA ILE A 185 31.42 -12.80 13.18
C ILE A 185 32.40 -13.60 12.33
N SER A 186 31.91 -14.67 11.73
CA SER A 186 32.64 -15.52 10.80
C SER A 186 31.95 -15.57 9.43
N ALA A 187 32.59 -16.27 8.49
CA ALA A 187 32.02 -16.59 7.19
C ALA A 187 30.69 -17.36 7.30
N ALA A 188 30.44 -18.08 8.40
CA ALA A 188 29.18 -18.80 8.60
C ALA A 188 28.00 -17.86 8.81
N GLU A 189 28.09 -16.89 9.72
CA GLU A 189 27.03 -15.91 9.96
C GLU A 189 26.81 -15.02 8.73
N ALA A 190 27.91 -14.62 8.07
CA ALA A 190 27.86 -13.84 6.84
C ALA A 190 27.14 -14.61 5.71
N SER A 191 27.46 -15.90 5.52
CA SER A 191 26.80 -16.75 4.53
C SER A 191 25.33 -16.95 4.87
N LEU A 192 25.00 -17.12 6.15
CA LEU A 192 23.61 -17.28 6.60
C LEU A 192 22.74 -16.06 6.26
N VAL A 193 23.25 -14.84 6.45
CA VAL A 193 22.55 -13.61 6.03
C VAL A 193 22.31 -13.61 4.52
N VAL A 194 23.34 -13.92 3.72
CA VAL A 194 23.22 -13.95 2.26
C VAL A 194 22.18 -14.98 1.80
N LEU A 195 22.20 -16.19 2.36
CA LEU A 195 21.23 -17.24 2.05
C LEU A 195 19.81 -16.85 2.48
N ALA A 196 19.64 -16.26 3.66
CA ALA A 196 18.34 -15.83 4.17
C ALA A 196 17.75 -14.65 3.38
N THR A 197 18.58 -13.70 2.93
CA THR A 197 18.15 -12.61 2.03
C THR A 197 17.75 -13.15 0.67
N HIS A 198 18.54 -14.07 0.12
CA HIS A 198 18.23 -14.71 -1.16
C HIS A 198 16.92 -15.52 -1.10
N LEU A 199 16.67 -16.24 -0.01
CA LEU A 199 15.42 -16.94 0.23
C LEU A 199 14.22 -15.99 0.26
N GLN A 200 14.36 -14.83 0.92
CA GLN A 200 13.31 -13.79 0.93
C GLN A 200 13.00 -13.31 -0.49
N GLU A 201 14.04 -13.07 -1.30
CA GLU A 201 13.89 -12.61 -2.68
C GLU A 201 13.14 -13.63 -3.55
N ILE A 202 13.45 -14.93 -3.45
CA ILE A 202 12.73 -15.99 -4.16
C ILE A 202 11.24 -16.00 -3.76
N LEU A 203 10.96 -15.96 -2.46
CA LEU A 203 9.60 -16.04 -1.94
C LEU A 203 8.77 -14.79 -2.31
N GLN A 204 9.40 -13.61 -2.28
CA GLN A 204 8.77 -12.37 -2.73
C GLN A 204 8.48 -12.42 -4.23
N GLN A 205 9.44 -12.86 -5.05
CA GLN A 205 9.24 -12.98 -6.49
C GLN A 205 8.14 -13.99 -6.83
N LEU A 206 7.99 -15.09 -6.08
CA LEU A 206 6.87 -16.01 -6.25
C LEU A 206 5.52 -15.34 -5.96
N HIS A 207 5.44 -14.58 -4.86
CA HIS A 207 4.23 -13.84 -4.48
C HIS A 207 3.87 -12.80 -5.55
N ASP A 208 4.84 -11.97 -5.96
CA ASP A 208 4.67 -10.94 -6.99
C ASP A 208 4.25 -11.56 -8.33
N SER A 209 4.74 -12.75 -8.65
CA SER A 209 4.37 -13.44 -9.88
C SER A 209 2.90 -13.89 -9.89
N VAL A 210 2.38 -14.37 -8.76
CA VAL A 210 0.95 -14.71 -8.63
C VAL A 210 0.10 -13.45 -8.76
N ASP A 211 0.52 -12.34 -8.13
CA ASP A 211 -0.19 -11.05 -8.23
C ASP A 211 -0.17 -10.47 -9.64
N CYS A 212 0.93 -10.65 -10.37
CA CYS A 212 1.03 -10.26 -11.76
C CYS A 212 -0.03 -10.98 -12.61
N ILE A 213 -0.18 -12.29 -12.42
CA ILE A 213 -1.19 -13.09 -13.13
C ILE A 213 -2.61 -12.63 -12.76
N GLU A 214 -2.90 -12.37 -11.49
CA GLU A 214 -4.19 -11.84 -11.04
C GLU A 214 -4.52 -10.49 -11.68
N GLN A 215 -3.57 -9.57 -11.69
CA GLN A 215 -3.75 -8.26 -12.32
C GLN A 215 -3.96 -8.39 -13.83
N MET A 216 -3.26 -9.31 -14.49
CA MET A 216 -3.46 -9.61 -15.91
C MET A 216 -4.90 -10.11 -16.15
N LEU A 217 -5.37 -11.09 -15.37
CA LEU A 217 -6.74 -11.62 -15.47
C LEU A 217 -7.79 -10.53 -15.22
N ARG A 218 -7.58 -9.67 -14.21
CA ARG A 218 -8.46 -8.53 -13.94
C ARG A 218 -8.52 -7.57 -15.13
N LYS A 219 -7.38 -7.22 -15.73
CA LYS A 219 -7.34 -6.34 -16.92
C LYS A 219 -8.08 -6.95 -18.10
N GLN A 220 -7.91 -8.26 -18.32
CA GLN A 220 -8.65 -8.98 -19.37
C GLN A 220 -10.16 -8.95 -19.11
N LEU A 221 -10.60 -9.17 -17.86
CA LEU A 221 -12.01 -9.11 -17.49
C LEU A 221 -12.60 -7.71 -17.70
N VAL A 222 -11.91 -6.66 -17.24
CA VAL A 222 -12.35 -5.27 -17.44
C VAL A 222 -12.46 -4.94 -18.94
N THR A 223 -11.50 -5.42 -19.74
CA THR A 223 -11.52 -5.23 -21.20
C THR A 223 -12.70 -5.97 -21.85
N ALA A 224 -13.00 -7.19 -21.40
CA ALA A 224 -14.10 -8.00 -21.92
C ALA A 224 -15.49 -7.44 -21.55
N VAL A 225 -15.65 -6.93 -20.33
CA VAL A 225 -16.90 -6.31 -19.85
C VAL A 225 -17.07 -4.89 -20.39
N GLY A 226 -15.95 -4.19 -20.62
CA GLY A 226 -15.91 -2.86 -21.24
C GLY A 226 -16.09 -1.68 -20.28
N ARG A 227 -16.41 -1.91 -18.99
CA ARG A 227 -16.50 -0.86 -17.97
C ARG A 227 -16.33 -1.43 -16.56
N GLU A 228 -15.63 -0.67 -15.71
CA GLU A 228 -15.58 -0.87 -14.27
C GLU A 228 -16.55 0.10 -13.58
N LEU A 229 -17.34 -0.40 -12.63
CA LEU A 229 -18.22 0.44 -11.82
C LEU A 229 -17.42 1.09 -10.71
N SER A 230 -17.48 2.42 -10.61
CA SER A 230 -16.86 3.19 -9.53
C SER A 230 -17.92 3.75 -8.56
N PRO A 231 -17.53 4.20 -7.35
CA PRO A 231 -18.44 4.92 -6.46
C PRO A 231 -19.04 6.20 -7.10
N ARG A 232 -18.33 6.81 -8.05
CA ARG A 232 -18.81 7.97 -8.82
C ARG A 232 -19.97 7.60 -9.73
N ASP A 233 -19.91 6.43 -10.36
CA ASP A 233 -21.01 5.92 -11.18
C ASP A 233 -22.25 5.67 -10.31
N PHE A 234 -22.05 5.15 -9.10
CA PHE A 234 -23.12 4.97 -8.13
C PHE A 234 -23.72 6.31 -7.67
N SER A 235 -22.89 7.33 -7.42
CA SER A 235 -23.37 8.67 -7.05
C SER A 235 -24.22 9.29 -8.15
N LYS A 236 -23.78 9.21 -9.42
CA LYS A 236 -24.57 9.65 -10.59
C LYS A 236 -25.89 8.88 -10.73
N TYR A 237 -25.84 7.57 -10.50
CA TYR A 237 -27.02 6.73 -10.49
C TYR A 237 -28.02 7.17 -9.42
N MET A 238 -27.55 7.45 -8.20
CA MET A 238 -28.39 7.93 -7.09
C MET A 238 -28.97 9.32 -7.38
N GLU A 239 -28.19 10.25 -7.94
CA GLU A 239 -28.69 11.57 -8.35
C GLU A 239 -29.86 11.46 -9.34
N TYR A 240 -29.72 10.61 -10.37
CA TYR A 240 -30.78 10.38 -11.34
C TYR A 240 -32.05 9.80 -10.71
N HIS A 241 -31.92 8.82 -9.82
CA HIS A 241 -33.07 8.20 -9.15
C HIS A 241 -33.73 9.12 -8.14
N ASN A 242 -32.94 9.90 -7.41
CA ASN A 242 -33.44 10.88 -6.45
C ASN A 242 -34.31 11.95 -7.13
N GLN A 243 -34.01 12.33 -8.38
CA GLN A 243 -34.85 13.24 -9.17
C GLN A 243 -36.25 12.65 -9.46
N LYS A 244 -36.37 11.33 -9.55
CA LYS A 244 -37.65 10.65 -9.79
C LYS A 244 -38.41 10.31 -8.50
N LEU A 245 -37.70 9.93 -7.45
CA LEU A 245 -38.32 9.52 -6.18
C LEU A 245 -38.82 10.71 -5.35
N PHE A 246 -38.05 11.80 -5.28
CA PHE A 246 -38.38 12.91 -4.41
C PHE A 246 -39.19 13.98 -5.13
N ARG A 247 -40.11 14.62 -4.39
CA ARG A 247 -40.70 15.88 -4.85
C ARG A 247 -39.61 16.95 -4.96
N PRO A 248 -39.78 17.98 -5.82
CA PRO A 248 -38.78 19.03 -6.00
C PRO A 248 -38.30 19.72 -4.71
N ALA A 249 -39.14 19.78 -3.68
CA ALA A 249 -38.81 20.36 -2.37
C ALA A 249 -37.93 19.47 -1.48
N TYR A 250 -37.85 18.16 -1.75
CA TYR A 250 -37.13 17.18 -0.91
C TYR A 250 -35.98 16.49 -1.63
N LYS A 251 -35.82 16.73 -2.94
CA LYS A 251 -34.68 16.17 -3.67
C LYS A 251 -33.38 16.78 -3.17
N PRO A 252 -32.27 16.01 -3.11
CA PRO A 252 -30.96 16.55 -2.85
C PRO A 252 -30.63 17.73 -3.79
N GLN A 253 -30.00 18.76 -3.25
CA GLN A 253 -29.60 19.96 -3.97
C GLN A 253 -28.08 20.19 -3.83
N PRO A 254 -27.43 20.79 -4.83
CA PRO A 254 -26.03 21.14 -4.71
C PRO A 254 -25.83 22.07 -3.50
N PHE A 255 -24.83 21.79 -2.66
CA PHE A 255 -24.41 22.68 -1.59
C PHE A 255 -23.73 23.90 -2.21
N CYS A 256 -24.53 24.89 -2.58
CA CYS A 256 -24.09 26.16 -3.13
C CYS A 256 -25.05 27.25 -2.71
N PHE A 257 -24.55 28.19 -1.90
CA PHE A 257 -25.30 29.30 -1.36
C PHE A 257 -24.79 30.61 -1.94
N ALA A 258 -25.70 31.41 -2.50
CA ALA A 258 -25.39 32.74 -3.00
C ALA A 258 -25.49 33.76 -1.86
N VAL A 259 -24.34 34.31 -1.45
CA VAL A 259 -24.28 35.33 -0.39
C VAL A 259 -24.79 36.65 -0.95
N ARG A 260 -25.89 37.17 -0.40
CA ARG A 260 -26.52 38.41 -0.87
C ARG A 260 -27.22 39.15 0.26
N ARG A 261 -27.31 40.46 0.13
CA ARG A 261 -28.23 41.29 0.92
C ARG A 261 -29.67 41.15 0.38
N PRO A 262 -30.70 41.43 1.20
CA PRO A 262 -32.08 41.49 0.73
C PRO A 262 -32.20 42.41 -0.49
N ASP A 263 -32.87 41.94 -1.54
CA ASP A 263 -33.10 42.68 -2.80
C ASP A 263 -31.83 43.12 -3.56
N HIS A 264 -30.68 42.52 -3.28
CA HIS A 264 -29.41 42.83 -3.95
C HIS A 264 -28.88 41.64 -4.75
N TYR A 265 -28.03 41.96 -5.73
CA TYR A 265 -27.29 40.95 -6.48
C TYR A 265 -26.26 40.23 -5.58
N PRO A 266 -25.96 38.94 -5.81
CA PRO A 266 -25.03 38.20 -4.96
C PRO A 266 -23.63 38.80 -4.93
N GLU A 267 -23.10 38.95 -3.73
CA GLU A 267 -21.75 39.42 -3.42
C GLU A 267 -20.72 38.29 -3.57
N GLY A 268 -21.17 37.04 -3.49
CA GLY A 268 -20.33 35.86 -3.63
C GLY A 268 -21.10 34.56 -3.55
N THR A 269 -20.37 33.45 -3.49
CA THR A 269 -20.92 32.10 -3.33
C THR A 269 -20.11 31.32 -2.31
N VAL A 270 -20.79 30.47 -1.55
CA VAL A 270 -20.19 29.48 -0.64
C VAL A 270 -20.68 28.10 -1.05
N SER A 271 -19.76 27.18 -1.33
CA SER A 271 -20.06 25.80 -1.75
C SER A 271 -19.18 24.80 -1.00
N ILE A 272 -19.65 23.56 -0.88
CA ILE A 272 -18.80 22.42 -0.53
C ILE A 272 -18.67 21.61 -1.81
N GLU A 273 -17.44 21.40 -2.25
CA GLU A 273 -17.13 20.83 -3.56
C GLU A 273 -16.29 19.56 -3.39
N ALA A 274 -16.57 18.56 -4.22
CA ALA A 274 -15.77 17.33 -4.28
C ALA A 274 -14.53 17.57 -5.15
N GLU A 275 -13.39 17.07 -4.69
CA GLU A 275 -12.13 17.17 -5.41
C GLU A 275 -12.15 16.24 -6.63
N PRO A 276 -11.87 16.77 -7.83
CA PRO A 276 -11.79 15.93 -9.01
C PRO A 276 -10.59 14.98 -8.89
N ALA A 277 -10.76 13.74 -9.35
CA ALA A 277 -9.68 12.74 -9.38
C ALA A 277 -8.57 13.12 -10.37
N GLN A 278 -8.90 13.97 -11.34
CA GLN A 278 -7.96 14.53 -12.31
C GLN A 278 -7.93 16.05 -12.19
N ALA A 279 -6.75 16.64 -12.09
CA ALA A 279 -6.58 18.09 -11.92
C ALA A 279 -7.17 18.95 -13.06
N ALA A 280 -7.51 18.34 -14.21
CA ALA A 280 -8.09 19.01 -15.36
C ALA A 280 -9.61 19.19 -15.28
N GLU A 281 -10.32 18.47 -14.41
CA GLU A 281 -11.76 18.62 -14.23
C GLU A 281 -12.07 19.76 -13.25
N ALA A 282 -13.18 20.47 -13.47
CA ALA A 282 -13.64 21.48 -12.53
C ALA A 282 -14.26 20.81 -11.29
N SER A 283 -13.99 21.35 -10.11
CA SER A 283 -14.64 20.90 -8.87
C SER A 283 -16.14 21.21 -8.92
N VAL A 284 -16.96 20.25 -8.50
CA VAL A 284 -18.43 20.35 -8.56
C VAL A 284 -18.99 20.35 -7.14
N PRO A 285 -19.99 21.20 -6.82
CA PRO A 285 -20.67 21.17 -5.53
C PRO A 285 -21.32 19.81 -5.25
N ILE A 286 -21.14 19.31 -4.02
CA ILE A 286 -21.77 18.05 -3.61
C ILE A 286 -23.28 18.20 -3.45
N HIS A 287 -24.03 17.13 -3.71
CA HIS A 287 -25.45 17.10 -3.41
C HIS A 287 -25.70 16.81 -1.92
N THR A 288 -26.60 17.59 -1.32
CA THR A 288 -27.01 17.47 0.08
C THR A 288 -28.52 17.48 0.22
N LEU A 289 -29.04 16.74 1.19
CA LEU A 289 -30.41 16.91 1.65
C LEU A 289 -30.46 18.17 2.52
N VAL A 290 -31.37 19.08 2.19
CA VAL A 290 -31.47 20.39 2.84
C VAL A 290 -32.78 20.48 3.62
N SER A 291 -32.68 20.84 4.90
CA SER A 291 -33.82 21.23 5.72
C SER A 291 -33.64 22.68 6.15
N SER A 292 -34.57 23.55 5.75
CA SER A 292 -34.56 24.96 6.09
C SER A 292 -35.46 25.21 7.30
N ALA A 293 -34.96 25.97 8.27
CA ALA A 293 -35.80 26.43 9.38
C ALA A 293 -36.90 27.38 8.87
N ALA A 294 -38.02 27.44 9.59
CA ALA A 294 -39.10 28.37 9.27
C ALA A 294 -38.62 29.83 9.31
N THR A 295 -39.16 30.66 8.41
CA THR A 295 -38.85 32.09 8.33
C THR A 295 -39.93 32.89 9.05
N PRO A 296 -39.58 33.84 9.95
CA PRO A 296 -38.24 34.20 10.38
C PRO A 296 -37.64 33.20 11.37
N SER A 297 -36.39 32.80 11.15
CA SER A 297 -35.67 31.95 12.09
C SER A 297 -35.30 32.73 13.36
N PRO A 298 -35.32 32.10 14.55
CA PRO A 298 -34.90 32.76 15.79
C PRO A 298 -33.47 33.30 15.68
N PRO A 299 -33.18 34.51 16.19
CA PRO A 299 -31.86 35.10 16.08
C PRO A 299 -30.83 34.29 16.87
N MET A 300 -29.60 34.27 16.37
CA MET A 300 -28.45 33.72 17.07
C MET A 300 -27.53 34.84 17.55
N SER A 301 -26.61 34.50 18.45
CA SER A 301 -25.68 35.47 18.97
C SER A 301 -24.32 34.90 19.29
N PHE A 302 -23.31 35.74 19.19
CA PHE A 302 -21.95 35.42 19.62
C PHE A 302 -21.31 36.64 20.29
N ARG A 303 -20.26 36.43 21.08
CA ARG A 303 -19.53 37.52 21.74
C ARG A 303 -18.36 37.96 20.87
N LEU A 304 -18.21 39.27 20.68
CA LEU A 304 -16.98 39.87 20.11
C LEU A 304 -15.96 40.17 21.21
N SER A 305 -16.44 40.52 22.40
CA SER A 305 -15.63 40.81 23.58
C SER A 305 -16.42 40.48 24.85
N ALA A 306 -15.82 40.68 26.03
CA ALA A 306 -16.54 40.54 27.30
C ALA A 306 -17.76 41.47 27.43
N ALA A 307 -17.73 42.63 26.75
CA ALA A 307 -18.76 43.65 26.84
C ALA A 307 -19.69 43.71 25.62
N THR A 308 -19.38 43.01 24.52
CA THR A 308 -20.10 43.17 23.25
C THR A 308 -20.61 41.84 22.72
N ARG A 309 -21.93 41.74 22.58
CA ARG A 309 -22.64 40.60 21.99
C ARG A 309 -23.28 41.02 20.67
N VAL A 310 -22.97 40.30 19.61
CA VAL A 310 -23.59 40.49 18.30
C VAL A 310 -24.81 39.59 18.23
N LEU A 311 -25.94 40.16 17.84
CA LEU A 311 -27.16 39.44 17.48
C LEU A 311 -27.26 39.42 15.96
N PHE A 312 -27.52 38.25 15.39
CA PHE A 312 -27.68 38.10 13.96
C PHE A 312 -28.86 37.19 13.62
N SER A 313 -29.50 37.48 12.49
CA SER A 313 -30.61 36.71 11.93
C SER A 313 -30.29 36.39 10.47
N GLY A 314 -31.01 35.43 9.92
CA GLY A 314 -30.80 34.97 8.55
C GLY A 314 -31.46 33.63 8.31
N GLU A 315 -31.35 33.15 7.07
CA GLU A 315 -31.77 31.81 6.71
C GLU A 315 -30.88 30.79 7.42
N ARG A 316 -31.49 29.69 7.89
CA ARG A 316 -30.79 28.60 8.56
C ARG A 316 -31.10 27.31 7.85
N HIS A 317 -30.04 26.68 7.36
CA HIS A 317 -30.13 25.41 6.64
C HIS A 317 -29.32 24.35 7.37
N LEU A 318 -29.91 23.18 7.53
CA LEU A 318 -29.23 21.96 7.90
C LEU A 318 -29.00 21.14 6.64
N HIS A 319 -27.75 20.76 6.39
CA HIS A 319 -27.36 19.96 5.25
C HIS A 319 -26.90 18.58 5.72
N ALA A 320 -27.37 17.53 5.06
CA ALA A 320 -26.88 16.17 5.24
C ALA A 320 -26.29 15.65 3.93
N HIS A 321 -25.09 15.10 3.99
CA HIS A 321 -24.40 14.47 2.87
C HIS A 321 -24.23 12.98 3.15
N LEU A 322 -24.54 12.15 2.15
CA LEU A 322 -24.31 10.71 2.19
C LEU A 322 -23.23 10.38 1.16
N ALA A 323 -22.04 10.04 1.65
CA ALA A 323 -20.92 9.61 0.81
C ALA A 323 -20.97 8.09 0.61
N HIS A 324 -20.55 7.63 -0.57
CA HIS A 324 -20.42 6.22 -0.89
C HIS A 324 -18.95 5.92 -1.21
N ALA A 325 -18.41 4.87 -0.62
CA ALA A 325 -17.08 4.36 -0.89
C ALA A 325 -17.14 2.84 -1.09
N PHE A 326 -16.34 2.33 -2.01
CA PHE A 326 -16.12 0.89 -2.14
C PHE A 326 -14.96 0.48 -1.22
N GLU A 327 -14.90 -0.81 -0.90
CA GLU A 327 -13.87 -1.34 -0.01
C GLU A 327 -12.47 -1.03 -0.58
N GLY A 328 -11.60 -0.45 0.26
CA GLY A 328 -10.24 -0.05 -0.13
C GLY A 328 -10.11 1.32 -0.81
N GLU A 329 -11.23 1.99 -1.13
CA GLU A 329 -11.22 3.35 -1.65
C GLU A 329 -11.52 4.37 -0.55
N THR A 330 -10.69 5.40 -0.44
CA THR A 330 -11.02 6.60 0.33
C THR A 330 -12.04 7.42 -0.46
N GLY A 331 -13.19 7.74 0.12
CA GLY A 331 -14.21 8.57 -0.52
C GLY A 331 -13.67 9.92 -1.02
N ASP A 332 -14.43 10.60 -1.89
CA ASP A 332 -13.99 11.87 -2.49
C ASP A 332 -13.58 12.89 -1.42
N ALA A 333 -12.40 13.50 -1.59
CA ALA A 333 -11.94 14.58 -0.72
C ALA A 333 -12.83 15.81 -0.94
N LEU A 334 -13.25 16.45 0.16
CA LEU A 334 -14.16 17.59 0.11
C LEU A 334 -13.42 18.88 0.46
N ALA A 335 -13.84 19.99 -0.14
CA ALA A 335 -13.35 21.32 0.21
C ALA A 335 -14.50 22.31 0.36
N LEU A 336 -14.43 23.17 1.38
CA LEU A 336 -15.25 24.36 1.48
C LEU A 336 -14.65 25.44 0.59
N THR A 337 -15.40 25.86 -0.42
CA THR A 337 -15.00 26.90 -1.36
C THR A 337 -15.87 28.14 -1.18
N ALA A 338 -15.24 29.30 -1.02
CA ALA A 338 -15.91 30.58 -0.95
C ALA A 338 -15.31 31.53 -2.00
N ARG A 339 -16.16 32.15 -2.81
CA ARG A 339 -15.76 33.02 -3.93
C ARG A 339 -16.46 34.37 -3.81
N ALA A 340 -15.70 35.46 -3.75
CA ALA A 340 -16.23 36.81 -3.82
C ALA A 340 -16.32 37.30 -5.27
N ARG A 341 -17.32 38.12 -5.58
CA ARG A 341 -17.41 38.80 -6.88
C ARG A 341 -16.53 40.05 -6.91
N GLN A 342 -16.39 40.62 -8.10
CA GLN A 342 -15.72 41.90 -8.28
C GLN A 342 -16.48 43.01 -7.53
N PHE A 343 -15.76 43.90 -6.83
CA PHE A 343 -16.34 45.01 -6.07
C PHE A 343 -17.32 44.57 -4.97
N SER A 344 -17.16 43.36 -4.44
CA SER A 344 -18.00 42.78 -3.40
C SER A 344 -17.14 42.33 -2.23
N CYS A 345 -17.71 42.30 -1.02
CA CYS A 345 -17.05 41.74 0.16
C CYS A 345 -18.05 41.06 1.09
N PHE A 346 -17.69 39.92 1.66
CA PHE A 346 -18.48 39.27 2.71
C PHE A 346 -17.58 38.57 3.73
N MET A 347 -18.12 38.32 4.92
CA MET A 347 -17.41 37.63 6.00
C MET A 347 -17.92 36.21 6.15
N LEU A 348 -17.01 35.25 6.17
CA LEU A 348 -17.27 33.84 6.47
C LEU A 348 -16.80 33.54 7.90
N LEU A 349 -17.72 33.08 8.74
CA LEU A 349 -17.44 32.62 10.09
C LEU A 349 -17.63 31.10 10.17
N LEU A 350 -16.63 30.39 10.68
CA LEU A 350 -16.67 28.95 10.91
C LEU A 350 -16.62 28.69 12.41
N GLY A 351 -17.50 27.83 12.91
CA GLY A 351 -17.65 27.62 14.34
C GLY A 351 -18.64 26.53 14.68
N ALA A 352 -18.89 26.36 15.98
CA ALA A 352 -19.87 25.42 16.49
C ALA A 352 -21.18 26.15 16.85
N ILE A 353 -22.31 25.47 16.66
CA ILE A 353 -23.59 25.91 17.21
C ILE A 353 -23.67 25.41 18.65
N GLY A 354 -23.75 26.33 19.60
CA GLY A 354 -23.87 26.05 21.03
C GLY A 354 -25.32 26.06 21.53
N PRO A 355 -25.52 25.80 22.83
CA PRO A 355 -26.85 25.83 23.45
C PRO A 355 -27.46 27.24 23.44
N ASN A 356 -28.79 27.35 23.55
CA ASN A 356 -29.50 28.63 23.67
C ASN A 356 -29.24 29.63 22.52
N ALA A 357 -29.18 29.14 21.28
CA ALA A 357 -28.96 29.96 20.08
C ALA A 357 -27.64 30.76 20.13
N THR A 358 -26.61 30.22 20.76
CA THR A 358 -25.26 30.78 20.70
C THR A 358 -24.48 30.17 19.54
N PHE A 359 -23.69 31.01 18.87
CA PHE A 359 -22.70 30.57 17.90
C PHE A 359 -21.31 30.84 18.47
N GLU A 360 -20.42 29.85 18.37
CA GLU A 360 -19.05 29.91 18.86
C GLU A 360 -18.09 29.94 17.67
N PRO A 361 -17.79 31.14 17.13
CA PRO A 361 -16.87 31.27 16.00
C PRO A 361 -15.46 30.86 16.42
N LYS A 362 -14.84 29.97 15.63
CA LYS A 362 -13.45 29.55 15.77
C LYS A 362 -12.54 30.21 14.73
N HIS A 363 -13.06 30.41 13.52
CA HIS A 363 -12.34 31.03 12.42
C HIS A 363 -13.22 32.08 11.75
N ALA A 364 -12.59 33.15 11.27
CA ALA A 364 -13.24 34.26 10.59
C ALA A 364 -12.37 34.71 9.42
N ILE A 365 -12.97 34.90 8.26
CA ILE A 365 -12.27 35.31 7.03
C ILE A 365 -13.14 36.34 6.32
N ILE A 366 -12.52 37.40 5.80
CA ILE A 366 -13.19 38.40 4.96
C ILE A 366 -12.72 38.15 3.53
N LEU A 367 -13.65 37.86 2.62
CA LEU A 367 -13.37 37.70 1.20
C LEU A 367 -13.77 38.97 0.45
N GLN A 368 -12.94 39.43 -0.47
CA GLN A 368 -13.14 40.69 -1.20
C GLN A 368 -12.73 40.54 -2.67
N ASN A 369 -13.34 41.30 -3.58
CA ASN A 369 -12.78 41.58 -4.91
C ASN A 369 -12.16 40.40 -5.69
N LYS A 370 -12.96 39.38 -6.02
CA LYS A 370 -12.51 38.15 -6.71
C LYS A 370 -11.62 37.22 -5.89
N ASP A 371 -11.56 37.39 -4.57
CA ASP A 371 -10.94 36.40 -3.69
C ASP A 371 -11.63 35.03 -3.84
N GLU A 372 -10.82 33.99 -3.92
CA GLU A 372 -11.23 32.61 -3.81
C GLU A 372 -10.50 31.96 -2.63
N LEU A 373 -11.29 31.44 -1.71
CA LEU A 373 -10.82 30.69 -0.56
C LEU A 373 -11.24 29.23 -0.75
N ARG A 374 -10.28 28.32 -0.58
CA ARG A 374 -10.54 26.87 -0.57
C ARG A 374 -9.94 26.25 0.69
N ILE A 375 -10.78 25.63 1.50
CA ILE A 375 -10.39 24.97 2.76
C ILE A 375 -10.69 23.48 2.62
N PRO A 376 -9.67 22.59 2.60
CA PRO A 376 -9.89 21.14 2.65
C PRO A 376 -10.63 20.73 3.92
N LEU A 377 -11.63 19.86 3.78
CA LEU A 377 -12.41 19.32 4.88
C LEU A 377 -11.88 17.94 5.26
N SER A 378 -11.28 17.84 6.43
CA SER A 378 -10.99 16.55 7.06
C SER A 378 -12.25 16.08 7.80
N LEU A 379 -12.99 15.18 7.18
CA LEU A 379 -14.07 14.47 7.87
C LEU A 379 -13.45 13.30 8.64
N GLU A 380 -13.86 13.11 9.90
CA GLU A 380 -13.58 11.87 10.62
C GLU A 380 -14.32 10.75 9.87
N GLN A 381 -13.56 9.86 9.23
CA GLN A 381 -14.06 8.68 8.50
C GLN A 381 -14.06 7.45 9.41
#